data_AF-A0A937KWM0-F1
#
_entry.id   AF-A0A937KWM0-F1
#
_cell.length_a   1.000
_cell.length_b   1.000
_cell.length_c   1.000
_cell.angle_alpha   90.00
_cell.angle_beta   90.00
_cell.angle_gamma   90.00
#
_symmetry.space_group_name_H-M   'P 1'
#
loop_
_entity.id
_entity.type
_entity.pdbx_description
1 polymer ?
#
loop_
_entity_poly.entity_id
_entity_poly.type
_entity_poly.pdbx_seq_one_letter_code
_entity_poly.pdbx_strand_id
1 'polypeptide(L)'
;MANDKNTPTNVGVLFNKKDTIIALIMLVLIAFLWFETSKFEKVPDLFSNNIPPEMFPQILLVIILGMALIIPFEHIFLKKSGKNIDSARSKPVEKSTIGTMVILSALIASSQILGAALTIIAISISLPLYWGERNLKVLITYVIGFPLFVIVLFNIILGVHFEPGLLEYLKN
;
A
#
# COMPACT_ATOMS: atom_id res chain seq x y z
N MET A 1 -40.39 -28.38 29.11
CA MET A 1 -39.25 -27.51 29.45
C MET A 1 -38.16 -27.75 28.40
N ALA A 2 -38.11 -26.94 27.35
CA ALA A 2 -37.02 -26.97 26.37
C ALA A 2 -36.02 -25.90 26.77
N ASN A 3 -34.86 -26.33 27.28
CA ASN A 3 -33.81 -25.44 27.78
C ASN A 3 -33.20 -24.65 26.63
N ASP A 4 -32.96 -23.38 26.91
CA ASP A 4 -32.72 -22.29 25.99
C ASP A 4 -31.41 -22.45 25.23
N LYS A 5 -31.45 -21.87 24.04
CA LYS A 5 -30.46 -21.93 22.98
C LYS A 5 -29.15 -21.33 23.46
N ASN A 6 -28.06 -22.03 23.16
CA ASN A 6 -26.71 -21.47 23.02
C ASN A 6 -26.76 -20.00 22.59
N THR A 7 -26.60 -19.09 23.54
CA THR A 7 -26.41 -17.68 23.25
C THR A 7 -24.95 -17.55 22.80
N PRO A 8 -24.65 -17.27 21.52
CA PRO A 8 -23.27 -17.05 21.14
C PRO A 8 -22.76 -15.82 21.89
N THR A 9 -21.70 -16.02 22.65
CA THR A 9 -21.01 -15.01 23.45
C THR A 9 -20.86 -13.72 22.63
N ASN A 10 -21.34 -12.60 23.16
CA ASN A 10 -21.54 -11.30 22.46
C ASN A 10 -20.30 -10.79 21.71
N VAL A 11 -19.10 -11.19 22.14
CA VAL A 11 -17.80 -10.93 21.48
C VAL A 11 -17.62 -11.69 20.16
N GLY A 12 -18.13 -12.91 20.03
CA GLY A 12 -18.03 -13.71 18.81
C GLY A 12 -18.90 -13.20 17.65
N VAL A 13 -19.84 -12.29 17.94
CA VAL A 13 -20.69 -11.60 16.95
C VAL A 13 -20.05 -10.30 16.45
N LEU A 14 -19.07 -9.76 17.19
CA LEU A 14 -18.35 -8.51 16.93
C LEU A 14 -17.02 -8.70 16.21
N PHE A 15 -16.51 -9.93 16.11
CA PHE A 15 -15.20 -10.21 15.53
C PHE A 15 -15.28 -11.40 14.57
N ASN A 16 -15.01 -11.17 13.28
CA ASN A 16 -14.79 -12.26 12.34
C ASN A 16 -13.40 -12.86 12.59
N LYS A 17 -13.32 -14.16 12.90
CA LYS A 17 -12.06 -14.85 13.23
C LYS A 17 -10.99 -14.68 12.15
N LYS A 18 -11.37 -14.81 10.87
CA LYS A 18 -10.42 -14.72 9.75
C LYS A 18 -9.87 -13.29 9.62
N ASP A 19 -10.74 -12.30 9.72
CA ASP A 19 -10.38 -10.89 9.58
C ASP A 19 -9.55 -10.40 10.77
N THR A 20 -9.81 -10.92 11.97
CA THR A 20 -9.01 -10.65 13.17
C THR A 20 -7.60 -11.21 13.03
N ILE A 21 -7.44 -12.40 12.44
CA ILE A 21 -6.11 -12.98 12.17
C ILE A 21 -5.34 -12.11 11.16
N ILE A 22 -6.00 -11.67 10.08
CA ILE A 22 -5.38 -10.79 9.07
C ILE A 22 -4.95 -9.46 9.72
N ALA A 23 -5.82 -8.85 10.52
CA ALA A 23 -5.51 -7.61 11.22
C ALA A 23 -4.35 -7.78 12.20
N LEU A 24 -4.26 -8.91 12.90
CA LEU A 24 -3.15 -9.21 13.80
C LEU A 24 -1.82 -9.36 13.04
N ILE A 25 -1.83 -10.06 11.91
CA ILE A 25 -0.64 -10.21 11.04
C ILE A 25 -0.19 -8.84 10.53
N MET A 26 -1.13 -8.02 10.05
CA MET A 26 -0.87 -6.65 9.63
C MET A 26 -0.26 -5.81 10.76
N LEU A 27 -0.78 -5.93 11.98
CA LEU A 27 -0.28 -5.18 13.14
C LEU A 27 1.15 -5.57 13.48
N VAL A 28 1.48 -6.86 13.46
CA VAL A 28 2.85 -7.36 13.67
C VAL A 28 3.79 -6.84 12.58
N LEU A 29 3.36 -6.88 11.30
CA LEU A 29 4.16 -6.36 10.19
C LEU A 29 4.39 -4.86 10.30
N ILE A 30 3.36 -4.09 10.65
CA ILE A 30 3.45 -2.63 10.86
C ILE A 30 4.41 -2.32 12.02
N ALA A 31 4.30 -3.04 13.14
CA ALA A 31 5.20 -2.86 14.28
C ALA A 31 6.65 -3.16 13.91
N PHE A 32 6.89 -4.21 13.13
CA PHE A 32 8.22 -4.52 12.60
C PHE A 32 8.75 -3.41 11.68
N LEU A 33 7.94 -2.93 10.72
CA LEU A 33 8.34 -1.86 9.82
C LEU A 33 8.58 -0.53 10.56
N TRP A 34 7.77 -0.22 11.58
CA TRP A 34 7.97 0.94 12.45
C TRP A 34 9.30 0.88 13.21
N PHE A 35 9.69 -0.32 13.64
CA PHE A 35 10.99 -0.52 14.26
C PHE A 35 12.14 -0.28 13.27
N GLU A 36 12.01 -0.70 12.01
CA GLU A 36 13.01 -0.42 10.98
C GLU A 36 13.12 1.08 10.66
N THR A 37 12.00 1.82 10.60
CA THR A 37 12.04 3.28 10.34
C THR A 37 12.71 4.06 11.46
N SER A 38 12.67 3.55 12.70
CA SER A 38 13.33 4.18 13.86
C SER A 38 14.87 4.12 13.79
N LYS A 39 15.43 3.31 12.88
CA LYS A 39 16.88 3.20 12.65
C LYS A 39 17.40 4.20 11.61
N PHE A 40 16.51 4.99 11.00
CA PHE A 40 16.91 5.94 9.96
C PHE A 40 17.75 7.08 10.56
N GLU A 41 18.61 7.66 9.73
CA GLU A 41 19.51 8.72 10.15
C GLU A 41 18.70 9.97 10.51
N LYS A 42 18.89 10.46 11.74
CA LYS A 42 18.18 11.65 12.24
C LYS A 42 18.93 12.89 11.81
N VAL A 43 18.28 13.69 10.99
CA VAL A 43 18.80 15.00 10.60
C VAL A 43 18.72 15.92 11.84
N PRO A 44 19.81 16.61 12.21
CA PRO A 44 19.77 17.55 13.33
C PRO A 44 18.67 18.61 13.12
N ASP A 45 17.94 18.96 14.18
CA ASP A 45 16.77 19.87 14.13
C ASP A 45 17.07 21.22 13.45
N LEU A 46 18.33 21.65 13.45
CA LEU A 46 18.81 22.88 12.80
C LEU A 46 18.76 22.83 11.26
N PHE A 47 18.60 21.65 10.65
CA PHE A 47 18.49 21.47 9.20
C PHE A 47 17.10 20.96 8.77
N SER A 48 16.15 20.81 9.70
CA SER A 48 14.82 20.21 9.49
C SER A 48 13.80 21.17 8.88
N ASN A 49 14.14 21.82 7.76
CA ASN A 49 13.17 22.64 7.00
C ASN A 49 12.14 21.81 6.21
N ASN A 50 12.40 20.50 6.04
CA ASN A 50 11.55 19.55 5.33
C ASN A 50 11.23 18.34 6.23
N ILE A 51 10.29 17.50 5.78
CA ILE A 51 9.89 16.28 6.51
C ILE A 51 11.12 15.36 6.67
N PRO A 52 11.49 14.95 7.90
CA PRO A 52 12.58 14.01 8.13
C PRO A 52 12.35 12.69 7.37
N PRO A 53 13.43 11.99 6.95
CA PRO A 53 13.31 10.75 6.18
C PRO A 53 12.56 9.64 6.93
N GLU A 54 12.58 9.64 8.26
CA GLU A 54 11.84 8.70 9.11
C GLU A 54 10.32 8.96 9.13
N MET A 55 9.90 10.23 9.02
CA MET A 55 8.51 10.64 9.21
C MET A 55 7.62 10.22 8.04
N PHE A 56 8.16 10.23 6.81
CA PHE A 56 7.37 9.87 5.63
C PHE A 56 6.86 8.41 5.69
N PRO A 57 7.71 7.39 5.89
CA PRO A 57 7.25 6.01 6.06
C PRO A 57 6.34 5.83 7.28
N GLN A 58 6.61 6.52 8.39
CA GLN A 58 5.80 6.43 9.61
C GLN A 58 4.37 6.94 9.40
N ILE A 59 4.18 8.08 8.73
CA ILE A 59 2.84 8.60 8.38
C ILE A 59 2.06 7.56 7.57
N LEU A 60 2.73 6.95 6.57
CA LEU A 60 2.12 5.93 5.72
C LEU A 60 1.74 4.68 6.54
N LEU A 61 2.59 4.24 7.48
CA LEU A 61 2.28 3.14 8.40
C LEU A 61 1.10 3.44 9.31
N VAL A 62 0.96 4.68 9.83
CA VAL A 62 -0.20 5.09 10.64
C VAL A 62 -1.49 5.02 9.83
N ILE A 63 -1.48 5.49 8.57
CA ILE A 63 -2.65 5.42 7.69
C ILE A 63 -3.04 3.95 7.44
N ILE A 64 -2.06 3.10 7.11
CA ILE A 64 -2.30 1.66 6.90
C ILE A 64 -2.81 1.00 8.19
N LEU A 65 -2.28 1.37 9.35
CA LEU A 65 -2.75 0.87 10.65
C LEU A 65 -4.21 1.24 10.88
N GLY A 66 -4.57 2.50 10.62
CA GLY A 66 -5.96 2.97 10.70
C GLY A 66 -6.90 2.15 9.82
N MET A 67 -6.50 1.87 8.57
CA MET A 67 -7.27 1.01 7.67
C MET A 67 -7.32 -0.45 8.13
N ALA A 68 -6.21 -1.01 8.59
CA ALA A 68 -6.12 -2.40 9.04
C ALA A 68 -6.98 -2.68 10.28
N LEU A 69 -7.09 -1.71 11.19
CA LEU A 69 -7.93 -1.80 12.38
C LEU A 69 -9.44 -1.79 12.05
N ILE A 70 -9.84 -1.29 10.87
CA ILE A 70 -11.25 -1.30 10.43
C ILE A 70 -11.66 -2.69 9.93
N ILE A 71 -10.74 -3.47 9.36
CA ILE A 71 -10.98 -4.81 8.78
C ILE A 71 -11.77 -5.76 9.71
N PRO A 72 -11.43 -5.96 11.00
CA PRO A 72 -12.18 -6.88 11.86
C PRO A 72 -13.65 -6.45 12.08
N PHE A 73 -13.97 -5.17 11.91
CA PHE A 73 -15.31 -4.60 12.07
C PHE A 73 -16.13 -4.56 10.78
N GLU A 74 -15.51 -4.87 9.62
CA GLU A 74 -16.12 -4.77 8.29
C GLU A 74 -17.43 -5.58 8.17
N HIS A 75 -17.50 -6.76 8.79
CA HIS A 75 -18.71 -7.60 8.80
C HIS A 75 -19.92 -6.92 9.48
N ILE A 76 -19.70 -6.01 10.44
CA ILE A 76 -20.79 -5.28 11.13
C ILE A 76 -21.41 -4.25 10.19
N PHE A 77 -20.57 -3.54 9.42
CA PHE A 77 -21.02 -2.55 8.45
C PHE A 77 -21.74 -3.20 7.25
N LEU A 78 -21.25 -4.34 6.77
CA LEU A 78 -21.79 -5.01 5.57
C LEU A 78 -22.99 -5.91 5.85
N LYS A 79 -23.16 -6.44 7.07
CA LYS A 79 -24.38 -7.17 7.46
C LYS A 79 -25.62 -6.29 7.37
N LYS A 80 -25.47 -4.98 7.58
CA LYS A 80 -26.52 -3.96 7.36
C LYS A 80 -26.88 -3.77 5.87
N SER A 81 -25.98 -4.15 4.96
CA SER A 81 -26.14 -4.04 3.50
C SER A 81 -26.52 -5.36 2.80
N GLY A 82 -26.67 -6.47 3.54
CA GLY A 82 -27.12 -7.76 2.99
C GLY A 82 -26.12 -8.52 2.11
N LYS A 83 -24.83 -8.11 2.07
CA LYS A 83 -23.80 -8.80 1.27
C LYS A 83 -23.00 -9.78 2.14
N ASN A 84 -22.93 -11.05 1.72
CA ASN A 84 -22.08 -12.07 2.36
C ASN A 84 -20.63 -11.95 1.85
N ILE A 85 -19.68 -11.68 2.75
CA ILE A 85 -18.25 -11.49 2.43
C ILE A 85 -17.56 -12.81 2.05
N ASP A 86 -17.91 -13.91 2.72
CA ASP A 86 -17.22 -15.21 2.54
C ASP A 86 -17.41 -15.81 1.14
N SER A 87 -18.49 -15.49 0.41
CA SER A 87 -18.74 -16.02 -0.94
C SER A 87 -17.92 -15.33 -2.03
N ALA A 88 -17.52 -14.07 -1.81
CA ALA A 88 -16.56 -13.39 -2.69
C ALA A 88 -15.14 -13.93 -2.46
N ARG A 89 -14.82 -14.29 -1.21
CA ARG A 89 -13.50 -14.75 -0.79
C ARG A 89 -13.20 -16.22 -1.17
N SER A 90 -14.22 -16.99 -1.57
CA SER A 90 -14.05 -18.36 -2.07
C SER A 90 -13.62 -18.43 -3.54
N LYS A 91 -13.64 -17.31 -4.27
CA LYS A 91 -13.20 -17.28 -5.66
C LYS A 91 -11.66 -17.21 -5.71
N PRO A 92 -11.01 -17.96 -6.61
CA PRO A 92 -9.57 -17.82 -6.80
C PRO A 92 -9.23 -16.42 -7.30
N VAL A 93 -8.05 -15.94 -6.93
CA VAL A 93 -7.51 -14.66 -7.40
C VAL A 93 -7.35 -14.71 -8.92
N GLU A 94 -7.79 -13.67 -9.62
CA GLU A 94 -7.68 -13.62 -11.08
C GLU A 94 -6.21 -13.61 -11.52
N LYS A 95 -5.91 -14.30 -12.63
CA LYS A 95 -4.55 -14.38 -13.18
C LYS A 95 -3.95 -13.00 -13.48
N SER A 96 -4.79 -12.04 -13.90
CA SER A 96 -4.38 -10.65 -14.13
C SER A 96 -3.87 -9.97 -12.85
N THR A 97 -4.53 -10.21 -11.72
CA THR A 97 -4.09 -9.70 -10.41
C THR A 97 -2.75 -10.30 -10.01
N ILE A 98 -2.55 -11.60 -10.24
CA ILE A 98 -1.28 -12.27 -9.94
C ILE A 98 -0.15 -11.68 -10.79
N GLY A 99 -0.37 -11.47 -12.10
CA GLY A 99 0.66 -10.86 -12.95
C GLY A 99 0.98 -9.42 -12.57
N THR A 100 -0.03 -8.64 -12.18
CA THR A 100 0.15 -7.28 -11.63
C THR A 100 1.03 -7.32 -10.37
N MET A 101 0.76 -8.25 -9.46
CA MET A 101 1.54 -8.44 -8.24
C MET A 101 3.01 -8.77 -8.54
N VAL A 102 3.26 -9.68 -9.49
CA VAL A 102 4.62 -10.06 -9.90
C VAL A 102 5.35 -8.88 -10.52
N ILE A 103 4.72 -8.13 -11.42
CA ILE A 103 5.32 -6.95 -12.07
C ILE A 103 5.69 -5.90 -11.03
N LEU A 104 4.77 -5.56 -10.13
CA LEU A 104 5.03 -4.58 -9.08
C LEU A 104 6.16 -5.03 -8.15
N SER A 105 6.14 -6.29 -7.73
CA SER A 105 7.18 -6.83 -6.85
C SER A 105 8.56 -6.80 -7.52
N ALA A 106 8.63 -7.16 -8.81
CA ALA A 106 9.88 -7.14 -9.57
C ALA A 106 10.41 -5.71 -9.77
N LEU A 107 9.55 -4.74 -10.07
CA LEU A 107 9.93 -3.34 -10.27
C LEU A 107 10.37 -2.68 -8.97
N ILE A 108 9.69 -2.96 -7.86
CA ILE A 108 10.08 -2.49 -6.53
C ILE A 108 11.41 -3.12 -6.10
N ALA A 109 11.60 -4.43 -6.29
CA ALA A 109 12.88 -5.07 -6.01
C ALA A 109 14.03 -4.47 -6.83
N SER A 110 13.74 -4.07 -8.07
CA SER A 110 14.71 -3.41 -8.96
C SER A 110 14.94 -1.93 -8.62
N SER A 111 14.18 -1.34 -7.70
CA SER A 111 14.28 0.11 -7.40
C SER A 111 15.61 0.51 -6.79
N GLN A 112 16.30 -0.40 -6.11
CA GLN A 112 17.65 -0.17 -5.57
C GLN A 112 18.67 0.14 -6.67
N ILE A 113 18.43 -0.36 -7.88
CA ILE A 113 19.30 -0.12 -9.05
C ILE A 113 18.76 1.07 -9.84
N LEU A 114 17.47 1.04 -10.19
CA LEU A 114 16.83 2.04 -11.05
C LEU A 114 16.78 3.43 -10.41
N GLY A 115 16.66 3.52 -9.07
CA GLY A 115 16.29 4.75 -8.39
C GLY A 115 14.78 5.02 -8.50
N ALA A 116 14.27 5.84 -7.57
CA ALA A 116 12.83 5.99 -7.39
C ALA A 116 12.13 6.60 -8.62
N ALA A 117 12.74 7.59 -9.28
CA ALA A 117 12.17 8.24 -10.45
C ALA A 117 11.97 7.27 -11.63
N LEU A 118 12.99 6.46 -11.94
CA LEU A 118 12.90 5.47 -13.03
C LEU A 118 11.94 4.35 -12.69
N THR A 119 11.88 3.91 -11.42
CA THR A 119 10.90 2.91 -11.00
C THR A 119 9.46 3.42 -11.17
N ILE A 120 9.17 4.67 -10.83
CA ILE A 120 7.84 5.27 -11.03
C ILE A 120 7.48 5.28 -12.52
N ILE A 121 8.42 5.69 -13.38
CA ILE A 121 8.21 5.68 -14.83
C ILE A 121 7.97 4.25 -15.33
N ALA A 122 8.80 3.29 -14.92
CA ALA A 122 8.68 1.89 -15.30
C ALA A 122 7.31 1.32 -14.89
N ILE A 123 6.85 1.57 -13.65
CA ILE A 123 5.53 1.15 -13.18
C ILE A 123 4.42 1.77 -14.03
N SER A 124 4.53 3.08 -14.31
CA SER A 124 3.52 3.80 -15.09
C SER A 124 3.36 3.28 -16.52
N ILE A 125 4.39 2.64 -17.09
CA ILE A 125 4.35 2.03 -18.42
C ILE A 125 3.96 0.55 -18.33
N SER A 126 4.62 -0.22 -17.46
CA SER A 126 4.46 -1.67 -17.37
C SER A 126 3.05 -2.09 -16.97
N LEU A 127 2.41 -1.36 -16.05
CA LEU A 127 1.07 -1.71 -15.57
C LEU A 127 -0.01 -1.56 -16.65
N PRO A 128 -0.20 -0.39 -17.29
CA PRO A 128 -1.19 -0.26 -18.35
C PRO A 128 -0.92 -1.17 -19.55
N LEU A 129 0.36 -1.40 -19.87
CA LEU A 129 0.74 -2.31 -20.95
C LEU A 129 0.34 -3.75 -20.63
N TYR A 130 0.57 -4.20 -19.40
CA TYR A 130 0.17 -5.53 -18.95
C TYR A 130 -1.36 -5.70 -18.92
N TRP A 131 -2.10 -4.64 -18.55
CA TRP A 131 -3.56 -4.63 -18.60
C TRP A 131 -4.13 -4.53 -20.01
N GLY A 132 -3.29 -4.33 -21.03
CA GLY A 132 -3.69 -4.29 -22.43
C GLY A 132 -4.51 -3.05 -22.79
N GLU A 133 -4.31 -1.93 -22.08
CA GLU A 133 -5.01 -0.67 -22.36
C GLU A 133 -4.66 -0.17 -23.77
N ARG A 134 -5.66 -0.08 -24.66
CA ARG A 134 -5.47 0.29 -26.08
C ARG A 134 -5.68 1.77 -26.35
N ASN A 135 -6.22 2.52 -25.39
CA ASN A 135 -6.48 3.95 -25.57
C ASN A 135 -5.19 4.76 -25.40
N LEU A 136 -4.45 4.93 -26.49
CA LEU A 136 -3.17 5.66 -26.50
C LEU A 136 -3.27 7.08 -25.89
N LYS A 137 -4.40 7.78 -26.07
CA LYS A 137 -4.61 9.11 -25.47
C LYS A 137 -4.60 9.08 -23.95
N VAL A 138 -5.30 8.11 -23.35
CA VAL A 138 -5.37 7.94 -21.90
C VAL A 138 -4.04 7.40 -21.37
N LEU A 139 -3.45 6.45 -22.09
CA LEU A 139 -2.16 5.86 -21.75
C LEU A 139 -1.05 6.90 -21.68
N ILE A 140 -0.88 7.73 -22.72
CA ILE A 140 0.16 8.77 -22.76
C ILE A 140 -0.07 9.79 -21.64
N THR A 141 -1.31 10.21 -21.42
CA THR A 141 -1.66 11.14 -20.34
C THR A 141 -1.31 10.55 -18.97
N TYR A 142 -1.54 9.26 -18.76
CA TYR A 142 -1.20 8.57 -17.51
C TYR A 142 0.32 8.42 -17.34
N VAL A 143 1.01 7.90 -18.36
CA VAL A 143 2.47 7.67 -18.35
C VAL A 143 3.26 8.96 -18.12
N ILE A 144 2.77 10.10 -18.59
CA ILE A 144 3.42 11.39 -18.35
C ILE A 144 2.88 12.04 -17.07
N GLY A 145 1.56 12.13 -16.93
CA GLY A 145 0.91 12.88 -15.86
C GLY A 145 1.14 12.26 -14.49
N PHE A 146 1.13 10.94 -14.37
CA PHE A 146 1.29 10.26 -13.08
C PHE A 146 2.71 10.42 -12.52
N PRO A 147 3.80 10.11 -13.24
CA PRO A 147 5.16 10.35 -12.73
C PRO A 147 5.40 11.82 -12.43
N LEU A 148 4.92 12.75 -13.26
CA LEU A 148 5.11 14.18 -13.05
C LEU A 148 4.37 14.66 -11.79
N PHE A 149 3.13 14.21 -11.59
CA PHE A 149 2.36 14.48 -10.38
C PHE A 149 3.08 13.96 -9.12
N VAL A 150 3.57 12.72 -9.15
CA VAL A 150 4.31 12.13 -8.04
C VAL A 150 5.60 12.92 -7.78
N ILE A 151 6.36 13.28 -8.81
CA ILE A 151 7.58 14.08 -8.65
C ILE A 151 7.28 15.44 -8.01
N VAL A 152 6.24 16.13 -8.46
CA VAL A 152 5.84 17.42 -7.88
C VAL A 152 5.37 17.27 -6.43
N LEU A 153 4.53 16.28 -6.14
CA LEU A 153 4.03 16.03 -4.79
C LEU A 153 5.18 15.76 -3.81
N PHE A 154 6.15 14.95 -4.22
CA PHE A 154 7.23 14.57 -3.32
C PHE A 154 8.33 15.62 -3.24
N ASN A 155 8.80 16.14 -4.37
CA ASN A 155 9.92 17.09 -4.38
C ASN A 155 9.49 18.48 -3.91
N ILE A 156 8.33 18.97 -4.37
CA ILE A 156 7.89 20.35 -4.10
C ILE A 156 7.00 20.44 -2.85
N ILE A 157 6.00 19.56 -2.71
CA ILE A 157 5.04 19.66 -1.60
C ILE A 157 5.61 19.05 -0.32
N LEU A 158 6.25 17.88 -0.41
CA LEU A 158 6.77 17.15 0.75
C LEU A 158 8.26 17.43 1.03
N GLY A 159 9.00 18.01 0.08
CA GLY A 159 10.44 18.26 0.22
C GLY A 159 11.28 16.97 0.26
N VAL A 160 10.74 15.85 -0.23
CA VAL A 160 11.40 14.54 -0.24
C VAL A 160 12.14 14.37 -1.56
N HIS A 161 13.46 14.33 -1.48
CA HIS A 161 14.31 14.09 -2.65
C HIS A 161 14.36 12.61 -3.01
N PHE A 162 14.14 12.32 -4.29
CA PHE A 162 14.26 10.97 -4.82
C PHE A 162 15.71 10.63 -5.13
N GLU A 163 16.12 9.42 -4.77
CA GLU A 163 17.40 8.88 -5.19
C GLU A 163 17.42 8.73 -6.73
N PRO A 164 18.41 9.33 -7.42
CA PRO A 164 18.49 9.33 -8.88
C PRO A 164 18.82 7.95 -9.45
N GLY A 165 19.49 7.06 -8.69
CA GLY A 165 19.88 5.73 -9.14
C GLY A 165 20.66 5.79 -10.45
N LEU A 166 20.22 5.03 -11.46
CA LEU A 166 20.85 5.02 -12.80
C LEU A 166 20.85 6.38 -13.52
N LEU A 167 20.00 7.34 -13.12
CA LEU A 167 20.02 8.68 -13.70
C LEU A 167 21.30 9.45 -13.37
N GLU A 168 21.99 9.10 -12.29
CA GLU A 168 23.26 9.71 -11.92
C GLU A 168 24.37 9.37 -12.92
N TYR A 169 24.39 8.13 -13.42
CA TYR A 169 25.35 7.66 -14.43
C TYR A 169 25.13 8.28 -15.82
N LEU A 170 23.92 8.78 -16.12
CA LEU A 170 23.60 9.44 -17.40
C LEU A 170 23.96 10.93 -17.41
N LYS A 171 24.26 11.52 -16.24
CA LYS A 171 24.55 12.94 -16.08
C LYS A 171 26.05 13.25 -16.10
N ASN A 172 26.91 12.24 -15.94
CA ASN A 172 28.36 12.29 -16.16
C ASN A 172 28.72 11.89 -17.59
#